data_AF-A0A173RF77-F1
#
_entry.id   AF-A0A173RF77-F1
#
_cell.length_a   1.000
_cell.length_b   1.000
_cell.length_c   1.000
_cell.angle_alpha   90.00
_cell.angle_beta   90.00
_cell.angle_gamma   90.00
#
_symmetry.space_group_name_H-M   'P 1'
#
loop_
_entity.id
_entity.type
_entity.pdbx_description
1 polymer ?
#
loop_
_entity_poly.entity_id
_entity_poly.type
_entity_poly.pdbx_seq_one_letter_code
_entity_poly.pdbx_strand_id
1 'polypeptide(L)'
;MKLDLDLLRDTLIAISDNLYPDENGYVQPIMPKEFVSSAIPQYKSNEVLYWIRKMMDEGILIAGKRYIDEPIPRIKDISITGYKFLESFKEPSIWEKVKPKLSDLAVSSLSSLITTAISLI
;
A
#
# COMPACT_ATOMS: atom_id res chain seq x y z
N MET A 1 6.41 14.31 6.36
CA MET A 1 5.25 13.60 6.96
C MET A 1 5.77 12.51 7.87
N LYS A 2 5.10 12.28 9.01
CA LYS A 2 5.40 11.14 9.89
C LYS A 2 4.83 9.86 9.26
N LEU A 3 5.53 8.74 9.40
CA LEU A 3 5.03 7.44 8.97
C LEU A 3 3.87 7.01 9.88
N ASP A 4 2.74 6.71 9.25
CA ASP A 4 1.57 6.10 9.87
C ASP A 4 1.44 4.68 9.33
N LEU A 5 1.62 3.70 10.23
CA LEU A 5 1.62 2.28 9.89
C LEU A 5 0.21 1.78 9.54
N ASP A 6 -0.83 2.33 10.16
CA ASP A 6 -2.21 1.94 9.86
C ASP A 6 -2.60 2.46 8.49
N LEU A 7 -2.27 3.72 8.19
CA LEU A 7 -2.48 4.28 6.86
C LEU A 7 -1.80 3.42 5.78
N LEU A 8 -0.55 3.02 5.98
CA LEU A 8 0.17 2.19 5.01
C LEU A 8 -0.50 0.83 4.80
N ARG A 9 -0.87 0.13 5.89
CA ARG A 9 -1.56 -1.15 5.84
C ARG A 9 -2.92 -1.03 5.17
N ASP A 10 -3.75 -0.11 5.62
CA ASP A 10 -5.12 0.07 5.12
C ASP A 10 -5.11 0.49 3.65
N THR A 11 -4.13 1.31 3.23
CA THR A 11 -3.95 1.66 1.82
C THR A 11 -3.63 0.44 0.97
N LEU A 12 -2.72 -0.43 1.41
CA LEU A 12 -2.41 -1.67 0.68
C LEU A 12 -3.62 -2.60 0.61
N ILE A 13 -4.37 -2.75 1.71
CA ILE A 13 -5.59 -3.58 1.76
C ILE A 13 -6.61 -3.05 0.76
N ALA A 14 -6.91 -1.76 0.83
CA ALA A 14 -7.88 -1.12 -0.05
C ALA A 14 -7.47 -1.21 -1.53
N ILE A 15 -6.18 -1.06 -1.85
CA ILE A 15 -5.68 -1.27 -3.22
C ILE A 15 -5.92 -2.72 -3.65
N SER A 16 -5.59 -3.69 -2.79
CA SER A 16 -5.76 -5.12 -3.11
C SER A 16 -7.22 -5.51 -3.36
N ASP A 17 -8.16 -4.94 -2.60
CA ASP A 17 -9.60 -5.19 -2.77
C ASP A 17 -10.15 -4.61 -4.10
N ASN A 18 -9.39 -3.71 -4.75
CA ASN A 18 -9.76 -3.08 -6.01
C ASN A 18 -8.90 -3.54 -7.20
N LEU A 19 -7.95 -4.46 -6.98
CA LEU A 19 -7.17 -5.11 -8.04
C LEU A 19 -7.72 -6.51 -8.30
N TYR A 20 -8.75 -6.60 -9.14
CA TYR A 20 -9.31 -7.86 -9.58
C TYR A 20 -9.26 -7.98 -11.11
N PRO A 21 -8.95 -9.17 -11.65
CA PRO A 21 -8.98 -9.39 -13.08
C PRO A 21 -10.41 -9.38 -13.62
N ASP A 22 -10.59 -8.88 -14.84
CA ASP A 22 -11.82 -9.07 -15.61
C ASP A 22 -11.93 -10.49 -16.18
N GLU A 23 -12.98 -10.74 -16.98
CA GLU A 23 -13.23 -12.03 -17.62
C GLU A 23 -12.10 -12.51 -18.56
N ASN A 24 -11.22 -11.59 -18.99
CA ASN A 24 -10.08 -11.86 -19.86
C ASN A 24 -8.75 -11.96 -19.07
N GLY A 25 -8.81 -11.90 -17.74
CA GLY A 25 -7.62 -11.92 -16.89
C GLY A 25 -6.89 -10.57 -16.83
N TYR A 26 -7.46 -9.50 -17.39
CA TYR A 26 -6.85 -8.18 -17.37
C TYR A 26 -7.23 -7.42 -16.10
N VAL A 27 -6.23 -6.92 -15.38
CA VAL A 27 -6.42 -6.10 -14.18
C VAL A 27 -6.36 -4.63 -14.59
N GLN A 28 -7.47 -3.91 -14.43
CA GLN A 28 -7.54 -2.49 -14.75
C GLN A 28 -6.69 -1.68 -13.75
N PRO A 29 -5.70 -0.88 -14.21
CA PRO A 29 -4.89 -0.07 -13.30
C PRO A 29 -5.71 1.00 -12.58
N ILE A 30 -5.48 1.11 -11.28
CA ILE A 30 -6.18 2.06 -10.40
C ILE A 30 -5.59 3.47 -10.60
N MET A 31 -6.43 4.48 -10.77
CA MET A 31 -5.98 5.87 -10.73
C MET A 31 -6.02 6.39 -9.27
N PRO A 32 -4.87 6.70 -8.64
CA PRO A 32 -4.82 7.03 -7.21
C PRO A 32 -5.75 8.19 -6.82
N LYS A 33 -5.82 9.23 -7.65
CA LYS A 33 -6.60 10.44 -7.35
C LYS A 33 -8.10 10.16 -7.20
N GLU A 34 -8.65 9.27 -8.01
CA GLU A 34 -10.07 8.87 -7.95
C GLU A 34 -10.33 7.83 -6.85
N PHE A 35 -9.37 6.95 -6.63
CA PHE A 35 -9.47 5.84 -5.68
C PHE A 35 -9.50 6.29 -4.22
N VAL A 36 -8.61 7.22 -3.84
CA VAL A 36 -8.33 7.49 -2.42
C VAL A 36 -9.55 8.03 -1.66
N SER A 37 -10.36 8.89 -2.28
CA SER A 37 -11.51 9.51 -1.61
C SER A 37 -12.65 8.54 -1.32
N SER A 38 -12.80 7.48 -2.13
CA SER A 38 -13.88 6.50 -1.96
C SER A 38 -13.44 5.29 -1.14
N ALA A 39 -12.21 4.80 -1.34
CA ALA A 39 -11.76 3.55 -0.76
C ALA A 39 -11.33 3.67 0.71
N ILE A 40 -10.73 4.81 1.10
CA ILE A 40 -10.21 5.03 2.45
C ILE A 40 -10.48 6.46 2.95
N PRO A 41 -11.76 6.84 3.08
CA PRO A 41 -12.18 8.20 3.40
C PRO A 41 -11.76 8.68 4.80
N GLN A 42 -11.35 7.78 5.69
CA GLN A 42 -10.86 8.10 7.03
C GLN A 42 -9.48 8.80 7.02
N TYR A 43 -8.71 8.69 5.94
CA TYR A 43 -7.40 9.33 5.80
C TYR A 43 -7.45 10.55 4.88
N LYS A 44 -6.58 11.53 5.12
CA LYS A 44 -6.47 12.70 4.24
C LYS A 44 -5.90 12.29 2.89
N SER A 45 -6.59 12.67 1.81
CA SER A 45 -6.24 12.16 0.48
C SER A 45 -4.81 12.51 0.05
N ASN A 46 -4.32 13.71 0.39
CA ASN A 46 -2.95 14.11 0.07
C ASN A 46 -1.90 13.26 0.79
N GLU A 47 -2.17 12.81 2.01
CA GLU A 47 -1.27 11.96 2.79
C GLU A 47 -1.20 10.55 2.21
N VAL A 48 -2.36 10.00 1.85
CA VAL A 48 -2.44 8.69 1.16
C VAL A 48 -1.72 8.74 -0.18
N LEU A 49 -1.97 9.77 -1.00
CA LEU A 49 -1.30 9.93 -2.30
C LEU A 49 0.23 10.05 -2.16
N TYR A 50 0.70 10.71 -1.10
CA TYR A 50 2.12 10.77 -0.78
C TYR A 50 2.69 9.37 -0.50
N TRP A 51 2.03 8.58 0.35
CA TRP A 51 2.49 7.23 0.69
C TRP A 51 2.37 6.25 -0.48
N ILE A 52 1.35 6.36 -1.33
CA ILE A 52 1.27 5.60 -2.59
C ILE A 52 2.51 5.85 -3.45
N ARG A 53 2.91 7.12 -3.62
CA ARG A 53 4.12 7.46 -4.37
C ARG A 53 5.36 6.83 -3.72
N LYS A 54 5.49 6.90 -2.39
CA LYS A 54 6.63 6.30 -1.67
C LYS A 54 6.67 4.79 -1.78
N MET A 55 5.52 4.12 -1.75
CA MET A 55 5.42 2.68 -1.98
C MET A 55 5.78 2.29 -3.41
N MET A 56 5.50 3.15 -4.40
CA MET A 56 5.99 2.95 -5.77
C MET A 56 7.51 3.14 -5.87
N ASP A 57 8.05 4.21 -5.27
CA ASP A 57 9.50 4.49 -5.25
C ASP A 57 10.30 3.30 -4.66
N GLU A 58 9.70 2.60 -3.70
CA GLU A 58 10.29 1.46 -2.98
C GLU A 58 9.93 0.09 -3.57
N GLY A 59 9.18 0.06 -4.69
CA GLY A 59 8.81 -1.18 -5.39
C GLY A 59 7.79 -2.05 -4.66
N ILE A 60 7.10 -1.53 -3.65
CA ILE A 60 6.00 -2.20 -2.95
C ILE A 60 4.76 -2.23 -3.84
N LEU A 61 4.45 -1.09 -4.45
CA LEU A 61 3.44 -0.94 -5.49
C LEU A 61 4.10 -0.90 -6.86
N ILE A 62 3.53 -1.59 -7.83
CA ILE A 62 4.00 -1.58 -9.21
C ILE A 62 3.36 -0.41 -9.94
N ALA A 63 4.19 0.57 -10.31
CA ALA A 63 3.73 1.72 -11.09
C ALA A 63 3.33 1.30 -12.51
N GLY A 64 2.16 1.77 -12.94
CA GLY A 64 1.64 1.64 -14.30
C GLY A 64 2.00 2.83 -15.17
N LYS A 65 1.27 2.97 -16.29
CA LYS A 65 1.36 4.17 -17.14
C LYS A 65 0.80 5.39 -16.40
N ARG A 66 1.26 6.56 -16.81
CA ARG A 66 0.82 7.86 -16.31
C ARG A 66 0.53 8.77 -17.50
N TYR A 67 -0.59 9.48 -17.48
CA TYR A 67 -0.85 10.54 -18.44
C TYR A 67 -0.15 11.85 -18.04
N ILE A 68 0.02 12.78 -18.98
CA ILE A 68 0.79 14.02 -18.76
C ILE A 68 0.19 14.88 -17.64
N ASP A 69 -1.13 14.86 -17.49
CA ASP A 69 -1.91 15.58 -16.50
C ASP A 69 -2.05 14.86 -15.15
N GLU A 70 -1.55 13.62 -15.03
CA GLU A 70 -1.59 12.85 -13.80
C GLU A 70 -0.31 13.08 -12.97
N PRO A 71 -0.40 13.53 -11.69
CA PRO A 71 0.78 13.79 -10.88
C PRO A 71 1.49 12.49 -10.43
N ILE A 72 0.74 11.40 -10.26
CA ILE A 72 1.19 10.09 -9.78
C ILE A 72 0.81 9.04 -10.83
N PRO A 73 1.69 8.07 -11.15
CA PRO A 73 1.31 6.96 -12.02
C PRO A 73 0.08 6.19 -11.53
N ARG A 74 -0.59 5.50 -12.45
CA ARG A 74 -1.60 4.51 -12.05
C ARG A 74 -0.95 3.37 -11.27
N ILE A 75 -1.69 2.74 -10.38
CA ILE A 75 -1.24 1.53 -9.69
C ILE A 75 -1.57 0.36 -10.61
N LYS A 76 -0.55 -0.30 -11.13
CA LYS A 76 -0.72 -1.48 -12.00
C LYS A 76 -1.00 -2.72 -11.18
N ASP A 77 -0.24 -2.91 -10.10
CA ASP A 77 -0.28 -4.12 -9.29
C ASP A 77 0.40 -3.88 -7.92
N ILE A 78 0.34 -4.88 -7.05
CA ILE A 78 1.14 -4.96 -5.82
C ILE A 78 2.29 -5.94 -6.05
N SER A 79 3.48 -5.64 -5.55
CA SER A 79 4.61 -6.57 -5.63
C SER A 79 4.34 -7.86 -4.84
N ILE A 80 5.06 -8.94 -5.14
CA ILE A 80 4.98 -10.19 -4.35
C ILE A 80 5.27 -9.93 -2.87
N THR A 81 6.20 -9.04 -2.54
CA THR A 81 6.49 -8.65 -1.15
C THR A 81 5.30 -7.93 -0.51
N GLY A 82 4.62 -7.05 -1.25
CA GLY A 82 3.39 -6.39 -0.79
C GLY A 82 2.25 -7.39 -0.58
N TYR A 83 2.07 -8.37 -1.46
CA TYR A 83 1.07 -9.43 -1.26
C TYR A 83 1.38 -10.30 -0.03
N LYS A 84 2.64 -10.68 0.20
CA LYS A 84 3.03 -11.41 1.42
C LYS A 84 2.73 -10.61 2.70
N PHE A 85 2.95 -9.30 2.67
CA PHE A 85 2.58 -8.42 3.77
C PHE A 85 1.07 -8.43 3.98
N LEU A 86 0.28 -8.34 2.91
CA LEU A 86 -1.18 -8.37 3.01
C LEU A 86 -1.71 -9.70 3.56
N GLU A 87 -1.22 -10.84 3.08
CA GLU A 87 -1.60 -12.15 3.60
C GLU A 87 -1.32 -12.28 5.10
N SER A 88 -0.18 -11.73 5.52
CA SER A 88 0.28 -11.72 6.91
C SER A 88 -0.55 -10.84 7.84
N PHE A 89 -1.04 -9.71 7.33
CA PHE A 89 -1.64 -8.65 8.15
C PHE A 89 -3.08 -8.33 7.75
N LYS A 90 -3.77 -9.19 7.01
CA LYS A 90 -5.20 -9.02 6.75
C LYS A 90 -6.00 -9.11 8.05
N GLU A 91 -5.61 -10.03 8.93
CA GLU A 91 -6.23 -10.23 10.24
C GLU A 91 -5.84 -9.11 11.24
N PRO A 92 -6.80 -8.35 11.79
CA PRO A 92 -6.52 -7.28 12.75
C PRO A 92 -5.74 -7.74 13.97
N SER A 93 -6.04 -8.95 14.47
CA SER A 93 -5.40 -9.51 15.67
C SER A 93 -3.90 -9.77 15.53
N ILE A 94 -3.42 -10.05 14.30
CA ILE A 94 -1.99 -10.21 14.02
C ILE A 94 -1.33 -8.83 13.97
N TRP A 95 -1.98 -7.87 13.30
CA TRP A 95 -1.48 -6.50 13.18
C TRP A 95 -1.30 -5.83 14.54
N GLU A 96 -2.27 -5.97 15.44
CA GLU A 96 -2.23 -5.42 16.80
C GLU A 96 -1.04 -5.95 17.63
N LYS A 97 -0.56 -7.17 17.34
CA LYS A 97 0.62 -7.76 18.01
C LYS A 97 1.94 -7.30 17.41
N VAL A 98 1.99 -7.03 16.10
CA VAL A 98 3.23 -6.70 15.38
C VAL A 98 3.49 -5.20 15.33
N LYS A 99 2.45 -4.37 15.15
CA LYS A 99 2.57 -2.91 15.05
C LYS A 99 3.34 -2.25 16.21
N PRO A 100 3.15 -2.61 17.49
CA PRO A 100 3.93 -2.02 18.59
C PRO A 100 5.42 -2.29 18.43
N LYS A 101 5.79 -3.53 18.08
CA LYS A 101 7.18 -3.93 17.85
C LYS A 101 7.81 -3.16 16.68
N LEU A 102 7.05 -2.89 15.62
CA LEU A 102 7.51 -2.09 14.48
C LEU A 102 7.72 -0.62 14.84
N SER A 103 6.90 -0.08 15.74
CA SER A 103 6.95 1.34 16.13
C SER A 103 8.22 1.67 16.92
N ASP A 104 8.79 0.67 17.62
CA ASP A 104 10.01 0.79 18.39
C ASP A 104 11.29 0.61 17.55
N LEU A 105 11.15 0.16 16.29
CA LEU A 105 12.28 -0.13 15.41
C LEU A 105 12.64 1.09 14.57
N ALA A 106 13.92 1.46 14.58
CA ALA A 106 14.48 2.42 13.63
C ALA A 106 14.64 1.75 12.26
N VAL A 107 13.60 1.86 11.43
CA VAL A 107 13.63 1.39 10.03
C VAL A 107 14.12 2.48 9.10
N SER A 108 15.01 2.12 8.18
CA SER A 108 15.68 3.04 7.25
C SER A 108 14.92 3.26 5.93
N SER A 109 13.96 2.39 5.60
CA SER A 109 13.14 2.45 4.38
C SER A 109 11.79 1.76 4.56
N LEU A 110 10.84 2.00 3.65
CA LEU A 110 9.55 1.30 3.66
C LEU A 110 9.72 -0.18 3.31
N SER A 111 10.62 -0.49 2.38
CA SER A 111 10.92 -1.88 2.01
C SER A 111 11.47 -2.68 3.20
N SER A 112 12.41 -2.08 3.96
CA SER A 112 12.91 -2.68 5.21
C SER A 112 11.78 -2.86 6.22
N LEU A 113 10.91 -1.85 6.40
CA LEU A 113 9.78 -1.94 7.33
C LEU A 113 8.85 -3.10 7.00
N ILE A 114 8.47 -3.27 5.73
CA ILE A 114 7.57 -4.35 5.30
C ILE A 114 8.23 -5.72 5.51
N THR A 115 9.51 -5.84 5.17
CA THR A 115 10.26 -7.09 5.35
C THR A 115 10.39 -7.45 6.84
N THR A 116 10.71 -6.46 7.68
CA THR A 116 10.78 -6.63 9.13
C THR A 116 9.42 -7.00 9.71
N ALA A 117 8.34 -6.36 9.27
CA ALA A 117 6.98 -6.71 9.69
C ALA A 117 6.72 -8.22 9.47
N ILE A 118 6.94 -8.70 8.24
CA ILE A 118 6.73 -10.10 7.87
C ILE A 118 7.55 -11.06 8.76
N SER A 119 8.77 -10.66 9.16
CA SER A 119 9.64 -11.49 10.02
C SER A 119 9.22 -11.58 11.50
N LEU A 120 8.28 -10.76 11.95
CA LEU A 120 7.86 -10.65 13.36
C LEU A 120 6.62 -11.50 13.72
N ILE A 121 6.08 -12.22 12.75
CA ILE A 121 4.93 -13.13 12.87
C ILE A 121 5.42 -14.46 13.44
#